data_AF-A0AAV5KL63-F1
#
_entry.id   AF-A0AAV5KL63-F1
#
_cell.length_a   1.000
_cell.length_b   1.000
_cell.length_c   1.000
_cell.angle_alpha   90.00
_cell.angle_beta   90.00
_cell.angle_gamma   90.00
#
_symmetry.space_group_name_H-M   'P 1'
#
loop_
_entity.id
_entity.type
_entity.pdbx_description
1 polymer ?
#
loop_
_entity_poly.entity_id
_entity_poly.type
_entity_poly.pdbx_seq_one_letter_code
_entity_poly.pdbx_strand_id
1 'polypeptide(L)'
;MTGGLKVYYVPWRPFLMKNTLPTFYGTLPIIRTILIREKISLVHGHRAFSTLCHEALMHAHTMGYKVVFTDHSLYGFADVGSIHMNKVL
;
A
#
# COMPACT_ATOMS: atom_id res chain seq x y z
N MET A 1 -8.34 -0.41 22.80
CA MET A 1 -7.92 0.92 22.29
C MET A 1 -8.71 1.21 21.03
N THR A 2 -9.43 2.32 20.95
CA THR A 2 -9.76 2.95 19.65
C THR A 2 -9.45 4.43 19.78
N GLY A 3 -8.17 4.75 20.02
CA GLY A 3 -7.67 6.12 20.13
C GLY A 3 -7.67 6.85 18.78
N GLY A 4 -8.83 6.97 18.14
CA GLY A 4 -8.99 7.61 16.84
C GLY A 4 -8.66 6.74 15.62
N LEU A 5 -8.21 5.50 15.80
CA LEU A 5 -7.85 4.61 14.70
C LEU A 5 -9.09 3.98 14.03
N LYS A 6 -9.24 4.19 12.72
CA LYS A 6 -10.20 3.49 11.86
C LYS A 6 -9.48 2.47 10.98
N VAL A 7 -10.05 1.27 10.87
CA VAL A 7 -9.49 0.16 10.08
C VAL A 7 -10.50 -0.27 9.04
N TYR A 8 -10.08 -0.31 7.77
CA TYR A 8 -10.88 -0.77 6.65
C TYR A 8 -10.38 -2.14 6.18
N TYR A 9 -11.26 -3.14 6.20
CA TYR A 9 -11.01 -4.42 5.55
C TYR A 9 -11.49 -4.35 4.10
N VAL A 10 -10.54 -4.40 3.17
CA VAL A 10 -10.84 -4.46 1.73
C VAL A 10 -11.17 -5.91 1.36
N PRO A 11 -12.29 -6.19 0.66
CA PRO A 11 -12.74 -7.57 0.38
C PRO A 11 -11.96 -8.24 -0.76
N TRP A 12 -10.63 -8.12 -0.74
CA TRP A 12 -9.75 -8.82 -1.67
C TRP A 12 -9.18 -10.08 -1.03
N ARG A 13 -9.23 -11.20 -1.76
CA ARG A 13 -8.63 -12.45 -1.29
C ARG A 13 -7.12 -12.39 -1.43
N PRO A 14 -6.36 -12.63 -0.35
CA PRO A 14 -4.92 -12.79 -0.45
C PRO A 14 -4.56 -13.97 -1.36
N PHE A 15 -3.46 -13.85 -2.07
CA PHE A 15 -2.93 -14.85 -2.97
C PHE A 15 -1.55 -15.31 -2.47
N LEU A 16 -0.46 -14.74 -3.00
CA LEU A 16 0.91 -15.12 -2.66
C LEU A 16 1.43 -14.27 -1.50
N MET A 17 2.05 -14.89 -0.49
CA MET A 17 2.65 -14.20 0.66
C MET A 17 1.69 -13.24 1.40
N LYS A 18 0.41 -13.61 1.48
CA LYS A 18 -0.68 -12.77 2.04
C LYS A 18 -0.88 -11.44 1.30
N ASN A 19 -0.42 -11.34 0.06
CA ASN A 19 -0.58 -10.20 -0.81
C ASN A 19 -1.53 -10.53 -1.97
N THR A 20 -2.12 -9.52 -2.60
CA THR A 20 -3.01 -9.69 -3.76
C THR A 20 -2.22 -9.57 -5.05
N LEU A 21 -2.75 -10.05 -6.17
CA LEU A 21 -2.20 -9.70 -7.48
C LEU A 21 -2.36 -8.18 -7.72
N PRO A 22 -1.49 -7.53 -8.51
CA PRO A 22 -1.74 -6.18 -8.99
C PRO A 22 -3.06 -6.15 -9.76
N THR A 23 -3.99 -5.34 -9.26
CA THR A 23 -5.28 -5.06 -9.86
C THR A 23 -5.25 -3.81 -10.74
N PHE A 24 -4.17 -3.01 -10.66
CA PHE A 24 -3.90 -1.71 -11.30
C PHE A 24 -4.95 -0.63 -11.02
N TYR A 25 -6.22 -0.89 -11.30
CA TYR A 25 -7.37 0.00 -11.04
C TYR A 25 -8.45 -0.63 -10.17
N GLY A 26 -8.38 -1.93 -9.88
CA GLY A 26 -9.41 -2.63 -9.12
C GLY A 26 -9.60 -2.11 -7.69
N THR A 27 -8.56 -1.53 -7.09
CA THR A 27 -8.60 -0.94 -5.74
C THR A 27 -8.94 0.56 -5.75
N LEU A 28 -8.93 1.24 -6.90
CA LEU A 28 -9.21 2.67 -7.00
C LEU A 28 -10.55 3.09 -6.38
N PRO A 29 -11.70 2.42 -6.65
CA PRO A 29 -12.99 2.86 -6.12
C PRO A 29 -13.03 2.88 -4.60
N ILE A 30 -12.44 1.87 -3.95
CA ILE A 30 -12.43 1.77 -2.48
C ILE A 30 -11.45 2.75 -1.86
N ILE A 31 -10.24 2.88 -2.43
CA ILE A 31 -9.23 3.84 -1.96
C ILE A 31 -9.78 5.27 -2.05
N ARG A 32 -10.31 5.66 -3.22
CA ARG A 32 -10.93 6.98 -3.43
C ARG A 32 -12.03 7.27 -2.41
N THR A 33 -12.91 6.30 -2.18
CA THR A 33 -14.02 6.46 -1.24
C THR A 33 -13.52 6.72 0.19
N ILE A 34 -12.51 5.98 0.63
CA ILE A 34 -11.91 6.15 1.97
C ILE A 34 -11.24 7.52 2.08
N LEU A 35 -10.38 7.89 1.13
CA LEU A 35 -9.60 9.14 1.20
C LEU A 35 -10.50 10.38 1.24
N ILE A 36 -11.56 10.41 0.43
CA ILE A 36 -12.51 11.53 0.39
C ILE A 36 -13.36 11.58 1.66
N ARG A 37 -13.94 10.43 2.06
CA ARG A 37 -14.84 10.36 3.23
C ARG A 37 -14.12 10.75 4.52
N GLU A 38 -12.89 10.30 4.68
CA GLU A 38 -12.08 10.52 5.88
C GLU A 38 -11.29 11.83 5.83
N LYS A 39 -11.44 12.62 4.75
CA LYS A 39 -10.74 13.91 4.56
C LYS A 39 -9.23 13.79 4.76
N ILE A 40 -8.65 12.73 4.21
CA ILE A 40 -7.21 12.47 4.30
C ILE A 40 -6.45 13.60 3.61
N SER A 41 -5.28 13.97 4.14
CA SER A 41 -4.39 14.98 3.54
C SER A 41 -3.03 14.41 3.12
N LEU A 42 -2.65 13.27 3.70
CA LEU A 42 -1.38 12.58 3.48
C LEU A 42 -1.64 11.07 3.51
N VAL A 43 -1.12 10.36 2.51
CA VAL A 43 -1.13 8.89 2.48
C VAL A 43 0.27 8.39 2.74
N HIS A 44 0.43 7.60 3.80
CA HIS A 44 1.69 6.97 4.16
C HIS A 44 1.60 5.46 3.95
N GLY A 45 2.38 4.95 3.00
CA GLY A 45 2.50 3.52 2.73
C GLY A 45 3.70 2.91 3.43
N HIS A 46 3.52 1.71 3.97
CA HIS A 46 4.58 0.90 4.58
C HIS A 46 4.69 -0.45 3.88
N ARG A 47 5.92 -0.98 3.82
CA ARG A 47 6.33 -2.26 3.21
C ARG A 47 6.36 -2.28 1.68
N ALA A 48 7.55 -2.55 1.14
CA ALA A 48 7.83 -2.65 -0.29
C ALA A 48 7.08 -3.75 -1.06
N PHE A 49 6.63 -4.81 -0.39
CA PHE A 49 6.05 -5.98 -1.07
C PHE A 49 4.53 -6.05 -1.02
N SER A 50 3.84 -5.00 -0.56
CA SER A 50 2.38 -4.97 -0.59
C SER A 50 1.89 -4.35 -1.89
N THR A 51 1.15 -5.11 -2.71
CA THR A 51 0.57 -4.58 -3.96
C THR A 51 -0.50 -3.54 -3.65
N LEU A 52 -1.34 -3.81 -2.64
CA LEU A 52 -2.33 -2.85 -2.15
C LEU A 52 -1.68 -1.53 -1.69
N CYS A 53 -0.51 -1.58 -1.05
CA CYS A 53 0.23 -0.37 -0.64
C CYS A 53 0.64 0.47 -1.86
N HIS A 54 1.27 -0.16 -2.85
CA HIS A 54 1.73 0.54 -4.06
C HIS A 54 0.57 1.09 -4.89
N GLU A 55 -0.53 0.33 -5.01
CA GLU A 55 -1.73 0.80 -5.67
C GLU A 55 -2.38 1.96 -4.92
N ALA A 56 -2.49 1.89 -3.59
CA ALA A 56 -3.03 2.97 -2.78
C ALA A 56 -2.20 4.25 -2.94
N LEU A 57 -0.87 4.15 -2.92
CA LEU A 57 0.03 5.28 -3.14
C LEU A 57 -0.09 5.85 -4.56
N MET A 58 -0.11 5.00 -5.58
CA MET A 58 -0.25 5.42 -6.98
C MET A 58 -1.60 6.11 -7.22
N HIS A 59 -2.69 5.56 -6.70
CA HIS A 59 -4.03 6.16 -6.76
C HIS A 59 -4.09 7.48 -6.01
N ALA A 60 -3.57 7.54 -4.78
CA ALA A 60 -3.54 8.76 -3.99
C ALA A 60 -2.75 9.87 -4.69
N HIS A 61 -1.58 9.54 -5.23
CA HIS A 61 -0.76 10.48 -6.00
C HIS A 61 -1.49 11.00 -7.24
N THR A 62 -2.14 10.12 -8.00
CA THR A 62 -2.94 10.48 -9.17
C THR A 62 -4.12 11.39 -8.82
N MET A 63 -4.67 11.23 -7.62
CA MET A 63 -5.76 12.08 -7.09
C MET A 63 -5.26 13.41 -6.50
N GLY A 64 -3.95 13.68 -6.49
CA GLY A 64 -3.36 14.93 -5.99
C GLY A 64 -3.05 14.93 -4.48
N TYR A 65 -3.09 13.78 -3.81
CA TYR A 65 -2.67 13.69 -2.41
C TYR A 65 -1.16 13.68 -2.27
N LYS A 66 -0.67 14.22 -1.15
CA LYS A 66 0.72 14.01 -0.72
C LYS A 66 0.89 12.54 -0.34
N VAL A 67 1.97 11.93 -0.81
CA VAL A 67 2.27 10.52 -0.55
C VAL A 67 3.67 10.39 0.03
N VAL A 68 3.80 9.53 1.03
CA VAL A 68 5.09 9.15 1.62
C VAL A 68 5.16 7.64 1.65
N PHE A 69 6.29 7.09 1.26
CA PHE A 69 6.57 5.67 1.38
C PHE A 69 7.75 5.49 2.33
N THR A 70 7.60 4.61 3.31
CA THR A 70 8.73 4.16 4.13
C THR A 70 8.78 2.65 4.09
N ASP A 71 9.91 2.14 3.62
CA ASP A 71 10.13 0.71 3.64
C ASP A 71 10.63 0.25 5.02
N HIS A 72 9.96 -0.77 5.53
CA HIS A 72 10.39 -1.49 6.74
C HIS A 72 10.62 -2.96 6.44
N SER A 73 10.63 -3.33 5.15
CA SER A 73 11.05 -4.64 4.69
C SER A 73 12.57 -4.75 4.82
N LEU A 74 13.06 -4.88 6.05
CA LEU A 74 14.39 -5.40 6.33
C LEU A 74 14.43 -6.86 5.86
N TYR A 75 14.54 -7.08 4.55
CA TYR A 75 14.96 -8.38 4.08
C TYR A 75 16.41 -8.54 4.50
N GLY A 76 16.69 -9.58 5.29
CA GLY A 76 18.05 -10.07 5.42
C GLY A 76 18.59 -10.36 4.02
N PHE A 77 19.88 -10.15 3.80
CA PHE A 77 20.60 -10.44 2.55
C PHE A 77 20.63 -11.94 2.18
N ALA A 78 19.59 -12.70 2.54
CA ALA A 78 19.53 -14.15 2.48
C ALA A 78 19.21 -14.70 1.09
N ASP A 79 18.67 -13.88 0.18
CA ASP A 79 18.34 -14.32 -1.18
C ASP A 79 18.55 -13.21 -2.24
N VAL A 80 18.88 -13.62 -3.46
CA VAL A 80 19.19 -12.74 -4.59
C VAL A 80 17.97 -11.89 -4.99
N GLY A 81 16.76 -12.43 -4.87
CA GLY A 81 15.52 -11.69 -5.12
C GLY A 81 15.36 -10.50 -4.17
N SER A 82 15.66 -10.70 -2.89
CA SER A 82 15.63 -9.66 -1.86
C SER A 82 16.69 -8.57 -2.11
N ILE A 83 17.91 -8.95 -2.53
CA ILE A 83 18.98 -8.01 -2.88
C ILE A 83 18.62 -7.20 -4.13
N HIS A 84 18.06 -7.86 -5.15
CA HIS A 84 17.66 -7.19 -6.37
C HIS A 84 16.53 -6.19 -6.13
N MET A 85 15.51 -6.54 -5.34
CA MET A 85 14.40 -5.64 -5.08
C MET A 85 14.78 -4.44 -4.23
N ASN A 86 15.72 -4.59 -3.27
CA ASN A 86 16.29 -3.45 -2.55
C ASN A 86 16.98 -2.42 -3.47
N LYS A 87 17.36 -2.79 -4.70
CA LYS A 87 17.93 -1.86 -5.69
C LYS A 87 16.90 -1.24 -6.63
N VAL A 88 15.72 -1.84 -6.76
CA VAL A 88 14.67 -1.43 -7.72
C VAL A 88 13.63 -0.53 -7.06
N LEU A 89 13.52 -0.58 -5.73
CA LEU A 89 12.77 0.36 -4.89
C LEU A 89 13.48 1.70 -4.75
#